data_AF-F0QAU3-F1
#
_entry.id   AF-F0QAU3-F1
#
_cell.length_a   1.000
_cell.length_b   1.000
_cell.length_c   1.000
_cell.angle_alpha   90.00
_cell.angle_beta   90.00
_cell.angle_gamma   90.00
#
_symmetry.space_group_name_H-M   'P 1'
#
loop_
_entity.id
_entity.type
_entity.pdbx_description
1 polymer ?
#
loop_
_entity_poly.entity_id
_entity_poly.type
_entity_poly.pdbx_seq_one_letter_code
_entity_poly.pdbx_strand_id
1 'polypeptide(L)'
;MTQLLGKIHTQDRILDSMICIDSDLKTEAAIHWWEYPLNNPRMIIVELDWEGNQAKMTPRVMLDTDSQYGSIFIKQLTGKELTDFLSYRGTLIRHPDTSMTAVWEGANWDRGTAEWAPRKSGATVKLSKCNTWDEFTNWATRVKKEYGAQLFRGHGSNKFKLSTTFHRQNRARLERYTENTLQDFRLHAEAVTGLRFNMRDGDEYGILLGLAQHHGLPTPLLDWTMSPYIAAFFAFSDALENSRIDATHVRVYCLTREFLKITSPYVINIASMVPYISMLSISARHNPRLHAQQGRFMVTNVEEIEEAICYWQVTSTRPYLLAADIPIDCAREALEDLAYMGITPATLFPGLDGVCRTLKHQMMFANLLPAEGSSDPAPIPISTKPVN
;
A
#
# COMPACT_ATOMS: atom_id res chain seq x y z
N MET A 1 2.80 14.68 4.74
CA MET A 1 3.26 13.39 5.27
C MET A 1 2.61 13.20 6.62
N THR A 2 1.99 12.05 6.82
CA THR A 2 1.26 11.69 8.04
C THR A 2 2.06 10.79 8.96
N GLN A 3 3.17 10.24 8.47
CA GLN A 3 4.11 9.43 9.22
C GLN A 3 5.53 9.95 9.09
N LEU A 4 6.24 10.12 10.20
CA LEU A 4 7.65 10.46 10.22
C LEU A 4 8.43 9.46 11.08
N LEU A 5 9.71 9.29 10.78
CA LEU A 5 10.60 8.34 11.45
C LEU A 5 11.80 9.08 12.04
N GLY A 6 12.33 8.58 13.14
CA GLY A 6 13.49 9.18 13.78
C GLY A 6 13.80 8.55 15.13
N LYS A 7 14.18 9.37 16.11
CA LYS A 7 14.74 8.92 17.38
C LYS A 7 14.10 9.63 18.56
N ILE A 8 13.98 8.92 19.68
CA ILE A 8 13.73 9.49 21.00
C ILE A 8 15.00 9.35 21.83
N HIS A 9 15.47 10.46 22.37
CA HIS A 9 16.62 10.53 23.27
C HIS A 9 16.10 10.66 24.69
N THR A 10 16.36 9.65 25.50
CA THR A 10 16.18 9.71 26.96
C THR A 10 17.53 9.98 27.62
N GLN A 11 17.56 10.10 28.95
CA GLN A 11 18.83 10.27 29.69
C GLN A 11 19.78 9.09 29.51
N ASP A 12 19.24 7.87 29.40
CA ASP A 12 20.03 6.64 29.41
C ASP A 12 20.19 6.00 28.03
N ARG A 13 19.29 6.29 27.08
CA ARG A 13 19.13 5.51 25.85
C ARG A 13 18.67 6.36 24.66
N ILE A 14 18.97 5.84 23.47
CA ILE A 14 18.43 6.31 22.19
C ILE A 14 17.53 5.21 21.65
N LEU A 15 16.26 5.55 21.40
CA LEU A 15 15.23 4.64 20.90
C LEU A 15 14.88 5.01 19.47
N ASP A 16 14.67 4.00 18.63
CA ASP A 16 14.04 4.23 17.33
C ASP A 16 12.58 4.62 17.54
N SER A 17 12.07 5.51 16.69
CA SER A 17 10.73 6.03 16.85
C SER A 17 10.05 6.37 15.53
N MET A 18 8.72 6.34 15.58
CA MET A 18 7.82 6.74 14.51
C MET A 18 6.70 7.58 15.11
N ILE A 19 6.33 8.68 14.45
CA ILE A 19 5.17 9.50 14.81
C ILE A 19 4.16 9.49 13.67
N CYS A 20 2.90 9.26 14.01
CA CYS A 20 1.77 9.20 13.08
C CYS A 20 0.70 10.23 13.48
N ILE A 21 0.39 11.15 12.56
CA ILE A 21 -0.64 12.18 12.71
C ILE A 21 -1.55 12.14 11.49
N ASP A 22 -2.79 11.70 11.68
CA ASP A 22 -3.78 11.68 10.60
C ASP A 22 -4.21 13.10 10.24
N SER A 23 -4.39 13.37 8.94
CA SER A 23 -4.79 14.70 8.46
C SER A 23 -6.18 15.13 8.92
N ASP A 24 -7.06 14.17 9.22
CA ASP A 24 -8.43 14.38 9.67
C ASP A 24 -8.56 14.39 11.21
N LEU A 25 -7.47 14.14 11.95
CA LEU A 25 -7.42 14.21 13.42
C LEU A 25 -6.06 14.75 13.87
N LYS A 26 -5.83 16.05 13.62
CA LYS A 26 -4.56 16.72 13.91
C LYS A 26 -4.34 17.02 15.40
N THR A 27 -5.37 16.89 16.22
CA THR A 27 -5.33 17.10 17.67
C THR A 27 -4.81 15.89 18.44
N GLU A 28 -4.44 14.80 17.74
CA GLU A 28 -3.84 13.64 18.35
C GLU A 28 -2.69 13.09 17.50
N ALA A 29 -1.70 12.50 18.17
CA ALA A 29 -0.64 11.74 17.51
C ALA A 29 -0.46 10.38 18.17
N ALA A 30 -0.15 9.37 17.36
CA ALA A 30 0.42 8.12 17.85
C ALA A 30 1.94 8.21 17.77
N ILE A 31 2.62 8.05 18.90
CA ILE A 31 4.09 8.01 18.98
C ILE A 31 4.49 6.60 19.35
N HIS A 32 5.27 5.98 18.48
CA HIS A 32 5.79 4.63 18.63
C HIS A 32 7.28 4.70 18.93
N TRP A 33 7.78 3.74 19.73
CA TRP A 33 9.22 3.59 19.92
C TRP A 33 9.61 2.16 20.23
N TRP A 34 10.86 1.81 19.93
CA TRP A 34 11.43 0.49 20.15
C TRP A 34 12.96 0.56 20.31
N GLU A 35 13.52 -0.49 20.89
CA GLU A 35 14.97 -0.68 20.95
C GLU A 35 15.45 -1.36 19.67
N TYR A 36 16.60 -0.97 19.13
CA TYR A 36 17.18 -1.65 17.97
C TYR A 36 17.65 -3.08 18.34
N PRO A 37 17.41 -4.11 17.51
CA PRO A 37 16.85 -4.09 16.15
C PRO A 37 15.36 -4.47 16.08
N LEU A 38 14.50 -3.96 16.97
CA LEU A 38 13.03 -4.16 17.11
C LEU A 38 12.61 -4.93 18.38
N ASN A 39 13.16 -4.53 19.53
CA ASN A 39 12.79 -5.05 20.84
C ASN A 39 11.89 -4.08 21.61
N ASN A 40 11.03 -4.65 22.45
CA ASN A 40 10.19 -3.92 23.41
C ASN A 40 9.40 -2.74 22.79
N PRO A 41 8.70 -2.95 21.67
CA PRO A 41 7.99 -1.85 21.01
C PRO A 41 6.83 -1.37 21.87
N ARG A 42 6.63 -0.06 21.91
CA ARG A 42 5.57 0.61 22.66
C ARG A 42 4.96 1.70 21.82
N MET A 43 3.74 2.09 22.19
CA MET A 43 3.04 3.20 21.58
C MET A 43 2.31 4.02 22.64
N ILE A 44 2.25 5.33 22.43
CA ILE A 44 1.36 6.23 23.18
C ILE A 44 0.50 7.02 22.22
N ILE A 45 -0.71 7.32 22.67
CA ILE A 45 -1.54 8.36 22.07
C ILE A 45 -1.39 9.62 22.90
N VAL A 46 -1.04 10.72 22.25
CA VAL A 46 -0.94 12.05 22.85
C VAL A 46 -1.98 12.97 22.24
N GLU A 47 -2.53 13.85 23.07
CA GLU A 47 -3.29 15.02 22.63
C GLU A 47 -2.32 16.14 22.25
N LEU A 48 -2.66 16.88 21.21
CA LEU A 48 -1.90 17.99 20.65
C LEU A 48 -2.75 19.26 20.66
N ASP A 49 -2.34 20.24 21.46
CA ASP A 49 -2.91 21.59 21.49
C ASP A 49 -1.99 22.55 20.72
N TRP A 50 -2.36 22.87 19.48
CA TRP A 50 -1.53 23.62 18.52
C TRP A 50 -1.64 25.13 18.70
N GLU A 51 -0.48 25.79 18.83
CA GLU A 51 -0.29 27.23 18.76
C GLU A 51 0.73 27.54 17.65
N GLY A 52 0.25 27.85 16.44
CA GLY A 52 1.10 28.05 15.27
C GLY A 52 1.80 26.77 14.82
N ASN A 53 3.14 26.75 14.88
CA ASN A 53 3.94 25.57 14.52
C ASN A 53 4.38 24.74 15.72
N GLN A 54 3.92 25.08 16.93
CA GLN A 54 4.20 24.32 18.14
C GLN A 54 2.91 23.71 18.68
N ALA A 55 3.00 22.56 19.34
CA ALA A 55 1.89 21.95 20.05
C ALA A 55 2.31 21.51 21.45
N LYS A 56 1.47 21.79 22.45
CA LYS A 56 1.59 21.14 23.76
C LYS A 56 1.12 19.70 23.63
N MET A 57 1.92 18.78 24.13
CA MET A 57 1.67 17.34 24.12
C MET A 57 1.23 16.87 25.49
N THR A 58 0.08 16.20 25.57
CA THR A 58 -0.41 15.56 26.80
C THR A 58 -0.67 14.07 26.55
N PRO A 59 -0.08 13.15 27.32
CA PRO A 59 -0.33 11.73 27.16
C PRO A 59 -1.77 11.37 27.52
N ARG A 60 -2.42 10.55 26.69
CA ARG A 60 -3.79 10.05 26.91
C ARG A 60 -3.82 8.57 27.23
N VAL A 61 -3.17 7.76 26.39
CA VAL A 61 -3.26 6.30 26.46
C VAL A 61 -1.89 5.71 26.16
N MET A 62 -1.49 4.72 26.95
CA MET A 62 -0.35 3.86 26.63
C MET A 62 -0.86 2.53 26.09
N LEU A 63 -0.30 2.10 24.97
CA LEU A 63 -0.61 0.84 24.32
C LEU A 63 0.63 -0.06 24.42
N ASP A 64 0.39 -1.34 24.72
CA ASP A 64 1.41 -2.39 24.74
C ASP A 64 1.06 -3.48 23.72
N THR A 65 2.02 -4.34 23.41
CA THR A 65 1.84 -5.46 22.47
C THR A 65 1.94 -6.80 23.18
N ASP A 66 1.08 -7.75 22.81
CA ASP A 66 1.22 -9.13 23.25
C ASP A 66 2.34 -9.81 22.43
N SER A 67 3.33 -10.38 23.11
CA SER A 67 4.46 -11.06 22.48
C SER A 67 4.07 -12.36 21.77
N GLN A 68 2.91 -12.97 22.09
CA GLN A 68 2.45 -14.22 21.47
C GLN A 68 1.59 -14.00 20.23
N TYR A 69 0.72 -12.99 20.25
CA TYR A 69 -0.29 -12.76 19.20
C TYR A 69 -0.11 -11.47 18.43
N GLY A 70 0.87 -10.65 18.82
CA GLY A 70 1.14 -9.36 18.21
C GLY A 70 0.00 -8.35 18.36
N SER A 71 -1.07 -8.65 19.09
CA SER A 71 -2.20 -7.74 19.27
C SER A 71 -1.81 -6.56 20.14
N ILE A 72 -2.30 -5.37 19.81
CA ILE A 72 -2.14 -4.18 20.64
C ILE A 72 -3.28 -4.08 21.66
N PHE A 73 -3.00 -3.61 22.86
CA PHE A 73 -4.01 -3.40 23.90
C PHE A 73 -3.67 -2.20 24.77
N ILE A 74 -4.70 -1.58 25.35
CA ILE A 74 -4.53 -0.51 26.33
C ILE A 74 -3.83 -1.07 27.56
N LYS A 75 -2.65 -0.52 27.86
CA LYS A 75 -1.88 -0.90 29.03
C LYS A 75 -2.61 -0.46 30.29
N GLN A 76 -2.94 -1.44 31.13
CA GLN A 76 -3.47 -1.17 32.47
C GLN A 76 -2.32 -0.72 33.37
N LEU A 77 -2.29 0.58 33.70
CA LEU A 77 -1.31 1.18 34.59
C LEU A 77 -1.81 1.10 36.04
N THR A 78 -0.92 0.76 36.98
CA THR A 78 -1.22 0.87 38.42
C THR A 78 -1.40 2.33 38.83
N GLY A 79 -1.97 2.59 40.02
CA GLY A 79 -2.25 3.98 40.46
C GLY A 79 -1.02 4.90 40.47
N LYS A 80 0.15 4.38 40.86
CA LYS A 80 1.41 5.14 40.80
C LYS A 80 1.86 5.37 39.35
N GLU A 81 1.89 4.32 38.53
CA GLU A 81 2.30 4.41 37.13
C GLU A 81 1.39 5.33 36.31
N LEU A 82 0.09 5.33 36.59
CA LEU A 82 -0.87 6.22 35.96
C LEU A 82 -0.62 7.67 36.35
N THR A 83 -0.34 7.93 37.63
CA THR A 83 -0.01 9.28 38.12
C THR A 83 1.27 9.79 37.47
N ASP A 84 2.31 8.96 37.42
CA ASP A 84 3.58 9.27 36.76
C ASP A 84 3.37 9.48 35.24
N PHE A 85 2.61 8.62 34.57
CA PHE A 85 2.30 8.74 33.13
C PHE A 85 1.55 10.04 32.82
N LEU A 86 0.52 10.38 33.62
CA LEU A 86 -0.27 11.59 33.44
C LEU A 86 0.48 12.87 33.85
N SER A 87 1.66 12.77 34.47
CA SER A 87 2.49 13.93 34.78
C SER A 87 3.35 14.39 33.59
N TYR A 88 3.58 13.53 32.58
CA TYR A 88 4.43 13.89 31.45
C TYR A 88 3.80 15.01 30.62
N ARG A 89 4.62 15.97 30.20
CA ARG A 89 4.26 17.04 29.28
C ARG A 89 5.36 17.19 28.23
N GLY A 90 4.99 17.65 27.05
CA GLY A 90 5.97 17.94 26.01
C GLY A 90 5.55 19.07 25.11
N THR A 91 6.49 19.54 24.31
CA THR A 91 6.27 20.52 23.25
C THR A 91 6.76 19.92 21.95
N LEU A 92 5.86 19.70 21.00
CA LEU A 92 6.16 19.31 19.63
C LEU A 92 6.34 20.58 18.80
N ILE A 93 7.36 20.61 17.95
CA ILE A 93 7.62 21.70 17.01
C ILE A 93 7.63 21.12 15.62
N ARG A 94 6.86 21.72 14.72
CA ARG A 94 6.85 21.41 13.30
C ARG A 94 7.73 22.41 12.55
N HIS A 95 8.66 21.89 11.76
CA HIS A 95 9.58 22.68 10.96
C HIS A 95 9.07 22.90 9.53
N PRO A 96 9.56 23.93 8.81
CA PRO A 96 9.16 24.21 7.44
C PRO A 96 9.45 23.07 6.44
N ASP A 97 10.48 22.26 6.72
CA ASP A 97 10.92 21.13 5.89
C ASP A 97 10.12 19.83 6.15
N THR A 98 9.02 19.92 6.89
CA THR A 98 8.16 18.82 7.35
C THR A 98 8.71 17.95 8.48
N SER A 99 9.96 18.16 8.90
CA SER A 99 10.48 17.50 10.10
C SER A 99 9.79 18.00 11.37
N MET A 100 9.91 17.22 12.43
CA MET A 100 9.36 17.53 13.74
C MET A 100 10.40 17.26 14.82
N THR A 101 10.44 18.10 15.83
CA THR A 101 11.23 17.88 17.04
C THR A 101 10.35 18.02 18.25
N ALA A 102 10.60 17.26 19.30
CA ALA A 102 9.92 17.44 20.58
C ALA A 102 10.92 17.52 21.73
N VAL A 103 10.52 18.24 22.77
CA VAL A 103 11.10 18.16 24.11
C VAL A 103 10.01 17.68 25.06
N TRP A 104 10.36 16.83 26.00
CA TRP A 104 9.40 16.32 26.97
C TRP A 104 10.04 16.20 28.35
N GLU A 105 9.21 16.30 29.37
CA GLU A 105 9.56 16.15 30.78
C GLU A 105 8.45 15.39 31.51
N GLY A 106 8.83 14.64 32.53
CA GLY A 106 7.94 13.87 33.38
C GLY A 106 8.29 14.01 34.85
N ALA A 107 7.68 13.16 35.68
CA ALA A 107 8.02 13.08 37.10
C ALA A 107 9.49 12.69 37.30
N ASN A 108 10.05 13.01 38.47
CA ASN A 108 11.41 12.65 38.87
C ASN A 108 12.54 13.18 37.96
N TRP A 109 12.34 14.35 37.35
CA TRP A 109 13.31 14.97 36.42
C TRP A 109 13.59 14.13 35.16
N ASP A 110 12.73 13.16 34.85
CA ASP A 110 12.82 12.44 33.59
C ASP A 110 12.53 13.41 32.45
N ARG A 111 13.40 13.44 31.45
CA ARG A 111 13.31 14.38 30.34
C ARG A 111 14.05 13.84 29.14
N GLY A 112 13.66 14.31 27.98
CA GLY A 112 14.30 13.92 26.75
C GLY A 112 13.90 14.78 25.58
N THR A 113 14.44 14.40 24.44
CA THR A 113 14.13 15.01 23.15
C THR A 113 13.68 13.95 22.18
N ALA A 114 13.03 14.36 21.11
CA ALA A 114 12.73 13.50 19.99
C ALA A 114 12.88 14.28 18.70
N GLU A 115 13.22 13.57 17.64
CA GLU A 115 13.32 14.10 16.29
C GLU A 115 12.72 13.11 15.31
N TRP A 116 11.97 13.62 14.34
CA TRP A 116 11.39 12.82 13.26
C TRP A 116 11.46 13.59 11.95
N ALA A 117 11.79 12.89 10.87
CA ALA A 117 11.85 13.47 9.53
C ALA A 117 11.30 12.47 8.50
N PRO A 118 10.96 12.94 7.29
CA PRO A 118 10.70 12.04 6.17
C PRO A 118 11.87 11.07 5.99
N ARG A 119 11.61 9.76 5.94
CA ARG A 119 12.67 8.78 5.74
C ARG A 119 13.33 9.00 4.39
N LYS A 120 14.66 9.10 4.40
CA LYS A 120 15.51 9.10 3.21
C LYS A 120 16.46 7.91 3.32
N SER A 121 16.24 6.88 2.52
CA SER A 121 17.07 5.67 2.53
C SER A 121 18.45 5.89 1.90
N GLY A 122 18.62 6.94 1.08
CA GLY A 122 19.84 7.21 0.30
C GLY A 122 20.04 6.24 -0.87
N ALA A 123 19.33 5.11 -0.88
CA ALA A 123 19.25 4.16 -1.97
C ALA A 123 18.01 4.45 -2.81
N THR A 124 18.08 4.17 -4.12
CA THR A 124 16.96 4.34 -5.04
C THR A 124 16.58 3.01 -5.65
N VAL A 125 15.31 2.86 -6.03
CA VAL A 125 14.82 1.68 -6.74
C VAL A 125 15.65 1.50 -8.02
N LYS A 126 16.16 0.28 -8.25
CA LYS A 126 16.92 -0.04 -9.46
C LYS A 126 15.98 0.01 -10.67
N LEU A 127 16.00 1.12 -11.38
CA LEU A 127 15.14 1.41 -12.53
C LEU A 127 15.77 0.94 -13.84
N SER A 128 14.99 0.27 -14.67
CA SER A 128 15.29 -0.04 -16.07
C SER A 128 14.37 0.74 -16.99
N LYS A 129 14.89 1.31 -18.07
CA LYS A 129 14.07 1.92 -19.14
C LYS A 129 13.93 0.91 -20.27
N CYS A 130 12.70 0.61 -20.64
CA CYS A 130 12.35 -0.23 -21.78
C CYS A 130 11.70 0.66 -22.82
N ASN A 131 12.27 0.78 -24.02
CA ASN A 131 11.73 1.63 -25.09
C ASN A 131 10.66 0.93 -25.93
N THR A 132 10.60 -0.41 -25.86
CA THR A 132 9.65 -1.25 -26.61
C THR A 132 9.00 -2.29 -25.69
N TRP A 133 7.89 -2.88 -26.17
CA TRP A 133 7.26 -4.01 -25.49
C TRP A 133 8.23 -5.21 -25.37
N ASP A 134 8.97 -5.53 -26.43
CA ASP A 134 10.00 -6.58 -26.42
C ASP A 134 11.11 -6.35 -25.39
N GLU A 135 11.54 -5.10 -25.19
CA GLU A 135 12.52 -4.80 -24.15
C GLU A 135 11.96 -5.08 -22.75
N PHE A 136 10.66 -4.85 -22.53
CA PHE A 136 9.99 -5.21 -21.28
C PHE A 136 9.86 -6.72 -21.09
N THR A 137 9.46 -7.48 -22.13
CA THR A 137 9.34 -8.95 -22.01
C THR A 137 10.70 -9.60 -21.70
N ASN A 138 11.77 -9.10 -22.31
CA ASN A 138 13.14 -9.46 -22.00
C ASN A 138 13.54 -9.07 -20.57
N TRP A 139 13.19 -7.87 -20.13
CA TRP A 139 13.42 -7.43 -18.74
C TRP A 139 12.72 -8.35 -17.74
N ALA A 140 11.44 -8.68 -17.96
CA ALA A 140 10.64 -9.53 -17.07
C ALA A 140 11.27 -10.93 -16.91
N THR A 141 11.74 -11.51 -18.02
CA THR A 141 12.45 -12.80 -18.02
C THR A 141 13.78 -12.70 -17.28
N ARG A 142 14.55 -11.64 -17.55
CA ARG A 142 15.86 -11.40 -16.93
C ARG A 142 15.74 -11.26 -15.41
N VAL A 143 14.83 -10.42 -14.91
CA VAL A 143 14.72 -10.18 -13.46
C VAL A 143 14.24 -11.40 -12.68
N LYS A 144 13.42 -12.26 -13.30
CA LYS A 144 13.05 -13.54 -12.73
C LYS A 144 14.24 -14.50 -12.62
N LYS A 145 15.10 -14.56 -13.64
CA LYS A 145 16.28 -15.44 -13.69
C LYS A 145 17.42 -14.94 -12.79
N GLU A 146 17.76 -13.66 -12.86
CA GLU A 146 18.92 -13.08 -12.17
C GLU A 146 18.64 -12.74 -10.70
N TYR A 147 17.46 -12.18 -10.41
CA TYR A 147 17.11 -11.65 -9.08
C TYR A 147 15.98 -12.44 -8.40
N GLY A 148 15.50 -13.53 -9.01
CA GLY A 148 14.44 -14.34 -8.42
C GLY A 148 13.14 -13.57 -8.21
N ALA A 149 12.81 -12.57 -9.04
CA ALA A 149 11.58 -11.79 -8.95
C ALA A 149 10.34 -12.70 -8.79
N GLN A 150 9.50 -12.41 -7.79
CA GLN A 150 8.34 -13.23 -7.41
C GLN A 150 7.01 -12.51 -7.60
N LEU A 151 6.98 -11.19 -7.32
CA LEU A 151 5.75 -10.40 -7.34
C LEU A 151 5.96 -9.14 -8.14
N PHE A 152 4.91 -8.69 -8.82
CA PHE A 152 4.92 -7.56 -9.73
C PHE A 152 3.72 -6.64 -9.47
N ARG A 153 3.87 -5.36 -9.76
CA ARG A 153 2.78 -4.37 -9.66
C ARG A 153 2.90 -3.33 -10.76
N GLY A 154 1.82 -3.13 -11.52
CA GLY A 154 1.72 -2.13 -12.58
C GLY A 154 1.07 -0.84 -12.11
N HIS A 155 1.58 0.29 -12.59
CA HIS A 155 1.07 1.64 -12.37
C HIS A 155 0.94 2.35 -13.72
N GLY A 156 -0.18 3.04 -13.97
CA GLY A 156 -0.38 3.77 -15.23
C GLY A 156 0.47 5.02 -15.40
N SER A 157 1.28 5.37 -14.40
CA SER A 157 2.30 6.41 -14.51
C SER A 157 3.54 6.03 -13.70
N ASN A 158 4.72 6.27 -14.27
CA ASN A 158 5.99 6.14 -13.56
C ASN A 158 6.23 7.23 -12.49
N LYS A 159 5.32 8.20 -12.36
CA LYS A 159 5.31 9.20 -11.28
C LYS A 159 4.60 8.70 -10.02
N PHE A 160 3.82 7.63 -10.11
CA PHE A 160 3.12 7.07 -8.97
C PHE A 160 4.10 6.31 -8.07
N LYS A 161 3.95 6.53 -6.77
CA LYS A 161 4.69 5.79 -5.73
C LYS A 161 3.90 4.56 -5.27
N LEU A 162 4.59 3.57 -4.73
CA LEU A 162 3.96 2.51 -3.95
C LEU A 162 3.32 3.11 -2.68
N SER A 163 1.99 3.24 -2.70
CA SER A 163 1.20 3.73 -1.56
C SER A 163 -0.17 3.05 -1.52
N THR A 164 -0.63 2.69 -0.33
CA THR A 164 -1.91 2.03 -0.12
C THR A 164 -3.07 3.02 -0.28
N THR A 165 -4.30 2.53 -0.43
CA THR A 165 -5.47 3.42 -0.43
C THR A 165 -5.65 4.15 0.90
N PHE A 166 -5.31 3.52 2.03
CA PHE A 166 -5.32 4.16 3.35
C PHE A 166 -4.36 5.35 3.45
N HIS A 167 -3.07 5.16 3.10
CA HIS A 167 -2.08 6.23 3.18
C HIS A 167 -2.38 7.39 2.22
N ARG A 168 -2.96 7.12 1.06
CA ARG A 168 -3.43 8.17 0.12
C ARG A 168 -4.56 9.05 0.67
N GLN A 169 -5.27 8.60 1.71
CA GLN A 169 -6.22 9.45 2.44
C GLN A 169 -5.54 10.33 3.49
N ASN A 170 -4.20 10.44 3.48
CA ASN A 170 -3.42 11.15 4.49
C ASN A 170 -3.75 10.65 5.90
N ARG A 171 -3.62 9.34 6.09
CA ARG A 171 -3.78 8.63 7.35
C ARG A 171 -2.61 7.66 7.55
N ALA A 172 -2.18 7.51 8.81
CA ALA A 172 -1.09 6.64 9.24
C ALA A 172 -1.39 5.91 10.56
N ARG A 173 -2.45 6.29 11.29
CA ARG A 173 -2.83 5.66 12.57
C ARG A 173 -3.64 4.38 12.36
N LEU A 174 -2.95 3.26 12.23
CA LEU A 174 -3.60 1.96 11.99
C LEU A 174 -4.29 1.37 13.21
N GLU A 175 -3.90 1.74 14.43
CA GLU A 175 -4.63 1.40 15.65
C GLU A 175 -6.05 1.98 15.61
N ARG A 176 -6.17 3.26 15.21
CA ARG A 176 -7.45 3.94 15.03
C ARG A 176 -8.27 3.30 13.91
N TYR A 177 -7.63 2.91 12.81
CA TYR A 177 -8.30 2.22 11.70
C TYR A 177 -8.86 0.86 12.13
N THR A 178 -8.08 0.06 12.88
CA THR A 178 -8.51 -1.26 13.35
C THR A 178 -9.64 -1.19 14.35
N GLU A 179 -9.57 -0.27 15.31
CA GLU A 179 -10.54 -0.17 16.40
C GLU A 179 -11.88 0.41 15.94
N ASN A 180 -11.85 1.33 14.97
CA ASN A 180 -13.04 2.03 14.51
C ASN A 180 -13.49 1.52 13.13
N THR A 181 -12.79 1.93 12.07
CA THR A 181 -13.25 1.75 10.68
C THR A 181 -13.40 0.29 10.29
N LEU A 182 -12.41 -0.55 10.60
CA LEU A 182 -12.46 -1.97 10.24
C LEU A 182 -13.50 -2.72 11.08
N GLN A 183 -13.67 -2.34 12.35
CA GLN A 183 -14.66 -2.92 13.24
C GLN A 183 -16.09 -2.58 12.79
N ASP A 184 -16.36 -1.33 12.42
CA ASP A 184 -17.64 -0.91 11.86
C ASP A 184 -17.93 -1.65 10.55
N PHE A 185 -16.94 -1.72 9.67
CA PHE A 185 -17.06 -2.49 8.43
C PHE A 185 -17.36 -3.97 8.69
N ARG A 186 -16.71 -4.59 9.68
CA ARG A 186 -16.99 -5.97 10.09
C ARG A 186 -18.46 -6.17 10.44
N LEU A 187 -19.02 -5.32 11.29
CA LEU A 187 -20.43 -5.42 11.71
C LEU A 187 -21.38 -5.35 10.51
N HIS A 188 -21.13 -4.45 9.56
CA HIS A 188 -21.91 -4.34 8.34
C HIS A 188 -21.71 -5.53 7.39
N ALA A 189 -20.48 -5.99 7.22
CA ALA A 189 -20.15 -7.12 6.37
C ALA A 189 -20.81 -8.41 6.89
N GLU A 190 -20.78 -8.67 8.20
CA GLU A 190 -21.45 -9.81 8.83
C GLU A 190 -22.97 -9.75 8.60
N ALA A 191 -23.58 -8.57 8.75
CA ALA A 191 -25.01 -8.38 8.53
C ALA A 191 -25.44 -8.62 7.08
N VAL A 192 -24.64 -8.16 6.10
CA VAL A 192 -24.95 -8.28 4.67
C VAL A 192 -24.68 -9.69 4.13
N THR A 193 -23.58 -10.30 4.56
CA THR A 193 -23.13 -11.59 4.02
C THR A 193 -23.67 -12.79 4.79
N GLY A 194 -24.14 -12.60 6.03
CA GLY A 194 -24.49 -13.67 6.95
C GLY A 194 -23.28 -14.43 7.50
N LEU A 195 -22.05 -14.02 7.16
CA LEU A 195 -20.82 -14.58 7.71
C LEU A 195 -20.58 -14.05 9.13
N ARG A 196 -19.72 -14.75 9.89
CA ARG A 196 -19.11 -14.23 11.11
C ARG A 196 -17.60 -14.29 10.96
N PHE A 197 -16.91 -13.24 11.37
CA PHE A 197 -15.46 -13.16 11.30
C PHE A 197 -14.86 -13.22 12.71
N ASN A 198 -14.10 -14.27 12.98
CA ASN A 198 -13.25 -14.38 14.15
C ASN A 198 -11.97 -13.56 13.94
N MET A 199 -11.92 -12.39 14.56
CA MET A 199 -10.80 -11.45 14.43
C MET A 199 -9.49 -11.95 15.06
N ARG A 200 -9.52 -13.09 15.76
CA ARG A 200 -8.31 -13.78 16.26
C ARG A 200 -7.76 -14.82 15.29
N ASP A 201 -8.54 -15.18 14.27
CA ASP A 201 -8.11 -16.06 13.20
C ASP A 201 -7.51 -15.21 12.06
N GLY A 202 -6.26 -15.47 11.72
CA GLY A 202 -5.53 -14.68 10.72
C GLY A 202 -6.10 -14.81 9.31
N ASP A 203 -6.67 -15.97 8.96
CA ASP A 203 -7.26 -16.19 7.65
C ASP A 203 -8.58 -15.42 7.52
N GLU A 204 -9.45 -15.49 8.54
CA GLU A 204 -10.71 -14.75 8.55
C GLU A 204 -10.48 -13.23 8.61
N TYR A 205 -9.50 -12.77 9.39
CA TYR A 205 -9.09 -11.37 9.41
C TYR A 205 -8.59 -10.89 8.05
N GLY A 206 -7.78 -11.72 7.38
CA GLY A 206 -7.33 -11.47 6.00
C GLY A 206 -8.49 -11.42 5.01
N ILE A 207 -9.46 -12.33 5.10
CA ILE A 207 -10.65 -12.33 4.24
C ILE A 207 -11.44 -11.04 4.41
N LEU A 208 -11.64 -10.58 5.65
CA LEU A 208 -12.33 -9.31 5.92
C LEU A 208 -11.60 -8.11 5.29
N LEU A 209 -10.27 -8.03 5.42
CA LEU A 209 -9.46 -7.00 4.79
C LEU A 209 -9.52 -7.05 3.25
N GLY A 210 -9.49 -8.26 2.68
CA GLY A 210 -9.65 -8.47 1.25
C GLY A 210 -11.03 -8.04 0.75
N LEU A 211 -12.09 -8.29 1.53
CA LEU A 211 -13.45 -7.84 1.23
C LEU A 211 -13.54 -6.30 1.27
N ALA A 212 -12.97 -5.67 2.30
CA ALA A 212 -12.88 -4.22 2.42
C ALA A 212 -12.21 -3.59 1.19
N GLN A 213 -11.03 -4.08 0.81
CA GLN A 213 -10.29 -3.62 -0.37
C GLN A 213 -11.10 -3.82 -1.66
N HIS A 214 -11.75 -4.97 -1.82
CA HIS A 214 -12.54 -5.29 -3.02
C HIS A 214 -13.72 -4.33 -3.21
N HIS A 215 -14.39 -3.96 -2.13
CA HIS A 215 -15.54 -3.04 -2.15
C HIS A 215 -15.14 -1.56 -2.04
N GLY A 216 -13.84 -1.25 -2.11
CA GLY A 216 -13.34 0.12 -2.23
C GLY A 216 -13.15 0.86 -0.91
N LEU A 217 -13.21 0.18 0.24
CA LEU A 217 -12.80 0.79 1.51
C LEU A 217 -11.28 1.08 1.45
N PRO A 218 -10.81 2.28 1.85
CA PRO A 218 -9.38 2.53 1.97
C PRO A 218 -8.73 1.59 3.00
N THR A 219 -7.77 0.77 2.57
CA THR A 219 -7.11 -0.23 3.41
C THR A 219 -5.58 -0.05 3.43
N PRO A 220 -4.87 -0.60 4.42
CA PRO A 220 -3.41 -0.72 4.40
C PRO A 220 -2.88 -1.78 3.42
N LEU A 221 -3.73 -2.28 2.51
CA LEU A 221 -3.32 -3.26 1.52
C LEU A 221 -2.78 -2.61 0.24
N LEU A 222 -1.88 -3.32 -0.41
CA LEU A 222 -1.40 -3.04 -1.75
C LEU A 222 -1.42 -4.31 -2.59
N ASP A 223 -2.00 -4.22 -3.78
CA ASP A 223 -2.17 -5.38 -4.66
C ASP A 223 -0.89 -5.69 -5.45
N TRP A 224 -0.45 -6.94 -5.42
CA TRP A 224 0.62 -7.47 -6.25
C TRP A 224 0.11 -8.67 -7.04
N THR A 225 0.76 -9.01 -8.14
CA THR A 225 0.47 -10.21 -8.94
C THR A 225 1.74 -11.03 -9.12
N MET A 226 1.61 -12.35 -9.23
CA MET A 226 2.75 -13.23 -9.55
C MET A 226 3.19 -13.12 -11.01
N SER A 227 2.41 -12.45 -11.88
CA SER A 227 2.69 -12.35 -13.31
C SER A 227 3.14 -10.94 -13.70
N PRO A 228 4.34 -10.79 -14.31
CA PRO A 228 4.77 -9.49 -14.85
C PRO A 228 3.83 -8.98 -15.95
N TYR A 229 3.20 -9.90 -16.68
CA TYR A 229 2.28 -9.60 -17.78
C TYR A 229 0.92 -9.10 -17.27
N ILE A 230 0.40 -9.66 -16.17
CA ILE A 230 -0.80 -9.12 -15.50
C ILE A 230 -0.50 -7.73 -14.91
N ALA A 231 0.71 -7.52 -14.37
CA ALA A 231 1.12 -6.21 -13.91
C ALA A 231 1.18 -5.19 -15.06
N ALA A 232 1.79 -5.55 -16.19
CA ALA A 232 1.82 -4.70 -17.39
C ALA A 232 0.41 -4.39 -17.91
N PHE A 233 -0.49 -5.38 -17.94
CA PHE A 233 -1.90 -5.19 -18.29
C PHE A 233 -2.54 -4.10 -17.43
N PHE A 234 -2.38 -4.15 -16.11
CA PHE A 234 -2.92 -3.13 -15.21
C PHE A 234 -2.28 -1.76 -15.43
N ALA A 235 -0.97 -1.73 -15.69
CA ALA A 235 -0.25 -0.50 -15.94
C ALA A 235 -0.80 0.21 -17.20
N PHE A 236 -0.88 -0.49 -18.33
CA PHE A 236 -1.40 0.08 -19.57
C PHE A 236 -2.89 0.38 -19.52
N SER A 237 -3.70 -0.52 -18.94
CA SER A 237 -5.14 -0.28 -18.81
C SER A 237 -5.44 0.97 -17.97
N ASP A 238 -4.73 1.15 -16.85
CA ASP A 238 -4.86 2.34 -16.00
C ASP A 238 -4.45 3.62 -16.75
N ALA A 239 -3.36 3.57 -17.51
CA ALA A 239 -2.88 4.71 -18.30
C ALA A 239 -3.90 5.16 -19.37
N LEU A 240 -4.52 4.20 -20.07
CA LEU A 240 -5.52 4.48 -21.11
C LEU A 240 -6.85 4.95 -20.52
N GLU A 241 -7.35 4.27 -19.48
CA GLU A 241 -8.66 4.56 -18.89
C GLU A 241 -8.69 5.88 -18.15
N ASN A 242 -7.59 6.25 -17.49
CA ASN A 242 -7.48 7.49 -16.72
C ASN A 242 -6.77 8.61 -17.48
N SER A 243 -6.44 8.41 -18.77
CA SER A 243 -5.92 9.39 -19.75
C SER A 243 -5.26 10.62 -19.10
N ARG A 244 -4.06 10.42 -18.54
CA ARG A 244 -3.37 11.48 -17.79
C ARG A 244 -2.50 12.30 -18.72
N ILE A 245 -2.81 13.60 -18.80
CA ILE A 245 -2.19 14.60 -19.70
C ILE A 245 -0.64 14.63 -19.55
N ASP A 246 -0.10 14.21 -18.41
CA ASP A 246 1.31 14.31 -18.07
C ASP A 246 2.06 12.97 -17.97
N ALA A 247 1.39 11.84 -18.18
CA ALA A 247 2.02 10.52 -18.15
C ALA A 247 2.57 10.18 -19.53
N THR A 248 3.86 9.82 -19.61
CA THR A 248 4.50 9.35 -20.85
C THR A 248 4.92 7.88 -20.76
N HIS A 249 5.09 7.37 -19.54
CA HIS A 249 5.51 6.01 -19.28
C HIS A 249 4.64 5.40 -18.17
N VAL A 250 4.31 4.12 -18.34
CA VAL A 250 3.81 3.26 -17.27
C VAL A 250 4.99 2.69 -16.49
N ARG A 251 4.74 2.17 -15.29
CA ARG A 251 5.76 1.50 -14.47
C ARG A 251 5.31 0.13 -14.01
N VAL A 252 6.22 -0.84 -14.09
CA VAL A 252 6.07 -2.16 -13.48
C VAL A 252 7.15 -2.36 -12.43
N TYR A 253 6.75 -2.48 -11.17
CA TYR A 253 7.61 -2.86 -10.06
C TYR A 253 7.76 -4.38 -9.98
N CYS A 254 8.88 -4.86 -9.41
CA CYS A 254 9.00 -6.24 -8.97
C CYS A 254 9.71 -6.39 -7.61
N LEU A 255 9.18 -7.29 -6.78
CA LEU A 255 9.78 -7.72 -5.52
C LEU A 255 10.55 -9.02 -5.73
N THR A 256 11.75 -9.07 -5.17
CA THR A 256 12.64 -10.24 -5.27
C THR A 256 12.35 -11.25 -4.17
N ARG A 257 12.87 -12.47 -4.35
CA ARG A 257 12.80 -13.52 -3.34
C ARG A 257 13.49 -13.09 -2.04
N GLU A 258 14.56 -12.32 -2.13
CA GLU A 258 15.34 -11.84 -0.99
C GLU A 258 14.50 -10.94 -0.09
N PHE A 259 13.69 -10.06 -0.66
CA PHE A 259 12.74 -9.25 0.11
C PHE A 259 11.69 -10.11 0.83
N LEU A 260 11.13 -11.10 0.15
CA LEU A 260 10.09 -11.96 0.73
C LEU A 260 10.59 -12.81 1.90
N LYS A 261 11.89 -13.14 1.93
CA LYS A 261 12.50 -13.89 3.05
C LYS A 261 12.52 -13.10 4.35
N ILE A 262 12.62 -11.77 4.28
CA ILE A 262 12.71 -10.90 5.47
C ILE A 262 11.35 -10.35 5.93
N THR A 263 10.29 -10.54 5.13
CA THR A 263 8.95 -9.94 5.35
C THR A 263 7.85 -10.98 5.56
N SER A 264 8.23 -12.21 5.94
CA SER A 264 7.31 -13.33 6.21
C SER A 264 7.24 -13.65 7.71
N PRO A 265 6.65 -12.78 8.55
CA PRO A 265 6.47 -13.05 9.97
C PRO A 265 5.48 -14.20 10.20
N TYR A 266 5.61 -14.87 11.35
CA TYR A 266 4.68 -15.94 11.77
C TYR A 266 3.29 -15.42 12.13
N VAL A 267 3.17 -14.15 12.53
CA VAL A 267 1.91 -13.48 12.89
C VAL A 267 1.89 -12.11 12.21
N ILE A 268 0.73 -11.77 11.62
CA ILE A 268 0.54 -10.52 10.89
C ILE A 268 -0.33 -9.59 11.74
N ASN A 269 0.24 -8.47 12.19
CA ASN A 269 -0.49 -7.40 12.86
C ASN A 269 -0.40 -6.11 12.04
N ILE A 270 -1.56 -5.59 11.62
CA ILE A 270 -1.60 -4.35 10.84
C ILE A 270 -1.35 -3.11 11.70
N ALA A 271 -1.74 -3.13 12.97
CA ALA A 271 -1.44 -2.08 13.94
C ALA A 271 -0.08 -2.32 14.63
N SER A 272 0.89 -2.88 13.88
CA SER A 272 2.25 -3.08 14.37
C SER A 272 2.82 -1.78 14.91
N MET A 273 3.45 -1.85 16.09
CA MET A 273 4.09 -0.70 16.73
C MET A 273 5.46 -0.34 16.13
N VAL A 274 5.90 -1.09 15.12
CA VAL A 274 7.16 -0.88 14.41
C VAL A 274 6.93 -0.85 12.90
N PRO A 275 7.80 -0.20 12.11
CA PRO A 275 7.70 -0.21 10.65
C PRO A 275 7.63 -1.63 10.10
N TYR A 276 6.59 -1.91 9.34
CA TYR A 276 6.17 -3.25 9.01
C TYR A 276 5.63 -3.32 7.59
N ILE A 277 6.18 -4.26 6.80
CA ILE A 277 5.65 -4.65 5.49
C ILE A 277 5.63 -6.17 5.48
N SER A 278 4.51 -6.76 5.06
CA SER A 278 4.39 -8.20 4.92
C SER A 278 3.47 -8.61 3.78
N MET A 279 3.61 -9.85 3.31
CA MET A 279 2.73 -10.44 2.30
C MET A 279 1.68 -11.31 2.97
N LEU A 280 0.40 -11.01 2.70
CA LEU A 280 -0.73 -11.83 3.11
C LEU A 280 -0.96 -12.95 2.11
N SER A 281 -0.97 -14.19 2.61
CA SER A 281 -1.43 -15.35 1.85
C SER A 281 -2.89 -15.62 2.19
N ILE A 282 -3.80 -14.88 1.54
CA ILE A 282 -5.23 -15.00 1.79
C ILE A 282 -5.82 -16.05 0.85
N SER A 283 -6.68 -16.92 1.39
CA SER A 283 -7.47 -17.83 0.58
C SER A 283 -8.31 -17.05 -0.42
N ALA A 284 -8.27 -17.42 -1.70
CA ALA A 284 -9.14 -16.81 -2.72
C ALA A 284 -10.61 -17.28 -2.63
N ARG A 285 -10.98 -18.00 -1.56
CA ARG A 285 -12.38 -18.34 -1.26
C ARG A 285 -13.20 -17.05 -1.25
N HIS A 286 -14.29 -17.05 -2.00
CA HIS A 286 -15.17 -15.88 -2.18
C HIS A 286 -14.51 -14.66 -2.83
N ASN A 287 -13.30 -14.79 -3.39
CA ASN A 287 -12.63 -13.74 -4.15
C ASN A 287 -12.07 -14.28 -5.49
N PRO A 288 -12.94 -14.56 -6.47
CA PRO A 288 -12.52 -15.08 -7.78
C PRO A 288 -11.59 -14.11 -8.53
N ARG A 289 -11.68 -12.79 -8.26
CA ARG A 289 -10.79 -11.79 -8.84
C ARG A 289 -9.35 -12.00 -8.35
N LEU A 290 -9.15 -12.20 -7.05
CA LEU A 290 -7.81 -12.46 -6.49
C LEU A 290 -7.16 -13.68 -7.15
N HIS A 291 -7.93 -14.75 -7.36
CA HIS A 291 -7.43 -15.95 -8.04
C HIS A 291 -7.06 -15.66 -9.51
N ALA A 292 -7.98 -15.09 -10.28
CA ALA A 292 -7.78 -14.79 -11.70
C ALA A 292 -6.59 -13.87 -11.97
N GLN A 293 -6.38 -12.90 -11.09
CA GLN A 293 -5.28 -11.93 -11.19
C GLN A 293 -3.95 -12.48 -10.67
N GLN A 294 -3.93 -13.73 -10.20
CA GLN A 294 -2.78 -14.33 -9.52
C GLN A 294 -2.29 -13.43 -8.37
N GLY A 295 -3.25 -12.83 -7.67
CA GLY A 295 -3.01 -11.71 -6.76
C GLY A 295 -2.44 -12.15 -5.42
N ARG A 296 -1.69 -11.23 -4.80
CA ARG A 296 -1.16 -11.29 -3.44
C ARG A 296 -1.31 -9.91 -2.83
N PHE A 297 -1.77 -9.85 -1.59
CA PHE A 297 -1.85 -8.59 -0.89
C PHE A 297 -0.58 -8.36 -0.09
N MET A 298 0.04 -7.21 -0.27
CA MET A 298 0.99 -6.67 0.70
C MET A 298 0.18 -5.89 1.75
N VAL A 299 0.55 -5.99 3.02
CA VAL A 299 0.04 -5.15 4.10
C VAL A 299 1.18 -4.35 4.71
N THR A 300 0.93 -3.11 5.09
CA THR A 300 1.96 -2.22 5.61
C THR A 300 1.39 -1.13 6.51
N ASN A 301 2.13 -0.79 7.57
CA ASN A 301 1.91 0.44 8.34
C ASN A 301 2.80 1.60 7.90
N VAL A 302 3.60 1.42 6.84
CA VAL A 302 4.53 2.41 6.30
C VAL A 302 3.91 3.18 5.14
N GLU A 303 3.93 4.51 5.23
CA GLU A 303 3.43 5.44 4.20
C GLU A 303 4.31 5.44 2.93
N GLU A 304 5.63 5.57 3.10
CA GLU A 304 6.63 5.59 2.01
C GLU A 304 7.28 4.20 1.84
N ILE A 305 6.56 3.30 1.15
CA ILE A 305 6.93 1.88 0.99
C ILE A 305 8.28 1.72 0.30
N GLU A 306 8.53 2.47 -0.79
CA GLU A 306 9.77 2.38 -1.57
C GLU A 306 11.01 2.69 -0.70
N GLU A 307 10.95 3.79 0.05
CA GLU A 307 12.03 4.22 0.95
C GLU A 307 12.28 3.20 2.06
N ALA A 308 11.24 2.58 2.62
CA ALA A 308 11.43 1.54 3.63
C ALA A 308 12.09 0.29 3.07
N ILE A 309 11.68 -0.17 1.89
CA ILE A 309 12.30 -1.34 1.24
C ILE A 309 13.76 -1.03 0.89
N CYS A 310 14.05 0.14 0.33
CA CYS A 310 15.41 0.57 0.02
C CYS A 310 16.28 0.69 1.28
N TYR A 311 15.73 1.19 2.39
CA TYR A 311 16.43 1.26 3.67
C TYR A 311 16.80 -0.13 4.21
N TRP A 312 15.87 -1.09 4.17
CA TRP A 312 16.16 -2.46 4.61
C TRP A 312 17.13 -3.20 3.70
N GLN A 313 17.21 -2.80 2.42
CA GLN A 313 18.16 -3.39 1.47
C GLN A 313 19.61 -2.97 1.76
N VAL A 314 19.88 -1.92 2.53
CA VAL A 314 21.25 -1.40 2.76
C VAL A 314 22.22 -2.48 3.27
N THR A 315 21.72 -3.48 4.01
CA THR A 315 22.51 -4.61 4.52
C THR A 315 22.62 -5.78 3.56
N SER A 316 21.98 -5.70 2.38
CA SER A 316 21.93 -6.76 1.37
C SER A 316 22.66 -6.37 0.08
N THR A 317 23.41 -7.30 -0.47
CA THR A 317 24.06 -7.15 -1.79
C THR A 317 23.11 -7.42 -2.96
N ARG A 318 21.92 -7.97 -2.69
CA ARG A 318 20.90 -8.26 -3.70
C ARG A 318 19.75 -7.26 -3.63
N PRO A 319 19.17 -6.85 -4.76
CA PRO A 319 18.06 -5.93 -4.77
C PRO A 319 16.80 -6.56 -4.16
N TYR A 320 16.00 -5.75 -3.46
CA TYR A 320 14.69 -6.10 -2.91
C TYR A 320 13.56 -5.64 -3.81
N LEU A 321 13.73 -4.47 -4.42
CA LEU A 321 12.76 -3.82 -5.30
C LEU A 321 13.46 -3.34 -6.58
N LEU A 322 12.90 -3.71 -7.73
CA LEU A 322 13.30 -3.17 -9.04
C LEU A 322 12.07 -2.61 -9.75
N ALA A 323 12.30 -1.82 -10.79
CA ALA A 323 11.23 -1.31 -11.65
C ALA A 323 11.64 -1.23 -13.11
N ALA A 324 10.66 -1.31 -14.01
CA ALA A 324 10.77 -1.00 -15.42
C ALA A 324 9.79 0.13 -15.79
N ASP A 325 10.29 1.15 -16.49
CA ASP A 325 9.47 2.18 -17.14
C ASP A 325 9.30 1.83 -18.62
N ILE A 326 8.07 1.91 -19.11
CA ILE A 326 7.69 1.52 -20.48
C ILE A 326 6.85 2.64 -21.10
N PRO A 327 7.14 3.13 -22.32
CA PRO A 327 6.34 4.14 -23.00
C PRO A 327 4.88 3.73 -23.12
N ILE A 328 3.97 4.68 -22.92
CA ILE A 328 2.53 4.45 -23.12
C ILE A 328 2.23 4.12 -24.58
N ASP A 329 3.07 4.56 -25.53
CA ASP A 329 2.94 4.25 -26.95
C ASP A 329 2.99 2.74 -27.26
N CYS A 330 3.59 1.94 -26.36
CA CYS A 330 3.57 0.47 -26.45
C CYS A 330 2.22 -0.15 -26.07
N ALA A 331 1.25 0.61 -25.59
CA ALA A 331 0.01 0.05 -25.01
C ALA A 331 -0.78 -0.82 -25.99
N ARG A 332 -0.86 -0.44 -27.28
CA ARG A 332 -1.58 -1.21 -28.29
C ARG A 332 -0.94 -2.58 -28.50
N GLU A 333 0.35 -2.58 -28.84
CA GLU A 333 1.14 -3.80 -29.04
C GLU A 333 1.10 -4.70 -27.80
N ALA A 334 1.34 -4.12 -26.62
CA ALA A 334 1.33 -4.85 -25.36
C ALA A 334 -0.03 -5.48 -25.06
N LEU A 335 -1.14 -4.73 -25.20
CA LEU A 335 -2.47 -5.25 -24.86
C LEU A 335 -2.99 -6.26 -25.89
N GLU A 336 -2.62 -6.16 -27.17
CA GLU A 336 -2.88 -7.19 -28.19
C GLU A 336 -2.14 -8.50 -27.87
N ASP A 337 -0.84 -8.42 -27.56
CA ASP A 337 -0.03 -9.58 -27.19
C ASP A 337 -0.50 -10.22 -25.88
N LEU A 338 -0.83 -9.42 -24.87
CA LEU A 338 -1.43 -9.88 -23.61
C LEU A 338 -2.77 -10.58 -23.84
N ALA A 339 -3.62 -10.05 -24.72
CA ALA A 339 -4.88 -10.69 -25.07
C ALA A 339 -4.65 -12.03 -25.77
N TYR A 340 -3.63 -12.14 -26.65
CA TYR A 340 -3.23 -13.40 -27.27
C TYR A 340 -2.74 -14.44 -26.24
N MET A 341 -2.13 -14.00 -25.13
CA MET A 341 -1.78 -14.84 -23.98
C MET A 341 -2.97 -15.17 -23.06
N GLY A 342 -4.19 -14.71 -23.38
CA GLY A 342 -5.39 -14.91 -22.56
C GLY A 342 -5.51 -13.96 -21.37
N ILE A 343 -4.68 -12.91 -21.30
CA ILE A 343 -4.75 -11.86 -20.28
C ILE A 343 -5.66 -10.75 -20.81
N THR A 344 -6.93 -10.81 -20.42
CA THR A 344 -7.97 -9.89 -20.89
C THR A 344 -8.78 -9.35 -19.70
N PRO A 345 -9.52 -8.24 -19.84
CA PRO A 345 -10.40 -7.78 -18.78
C PRO A 345 -11.41 -8.86 -18.35
N ALA A 346 -11.97 -9.62 -19.30
CA ALA A 346 -12.91 -10.70 -19.03
C ALA A 346 -12.30 -11.84 -18.20
N THR A 347 -11.04 -12.19 -18.41
CA THR A 347 -10.37 -13.25 -17.62
C THR A 347 -9.93 -12.73 -16.26
N LEU A 348 -9.50 -11.47 -16.13
CA LEU A 348 -9.03 -10.88 -14.88
C LEU A 348 -10.14 -10.36 -13.95
N PHE A 349 -11.32 -10.08 -14.49
CA PHE A 349 -12.48 -9.58 -13.75
C PHE A 349 -13.71 -10.46 -14.03
N PRO A 350 -13.82 -11.64 -13.40
CA PRO A 350 -14.95 -12.53 -13.61
C PRO A 350 -16.30 -11.82 -13.36
N GLY A 351 -17.26 -12.06 -14.26
CA GLY A 351 -18.59 -11.44 -14.25
C GLY A 351 -18.78 -10.39 -15.33
N LEU A 352 -19.91 -9.68 -15.27
CA LEU A 352 -20.29 -8.67 -16.27
C LEU A 352 -19.30 -7.49 -16.33
N ASP A 353 -18.70 -7.12 -15.20
CA ASP A 353 -17.69 -6.06 -15.14
C ASP A 353 -16.53 -6.30 -16.11
N GLY A 354 -16.01 -7.55 -16.17
CA GLY A 354 -14.94 -7.91 -17.09
C GLY A 354 -15.38 -7.87 -18.54
N VAL A 355 -16.60 -8.35 -18.83
CA VAL A 355 -17.17 -8.30 -20.19
C VAL A 355 -17.30 -6.86 -20.67
N CYS A 356 -17.89 -5.98 -19.86
CA CYS A 356 -18.04 -4.56 -20.19
C CYS A 356 -16.68 -3.87 -20.40
N ARG A 357 -15.67 -4.18 -19.57
CA ARG A 357 -14.31 -3.66 -19.75
C ARG A 357 -13.65 -4.15 -21.04
N THR A 358 -13.83 -5.43 -21.40
CA THR A 358 -13.34 -5.97 -22.67
C THR A 358 -13.94 -5.22 -23.86
N LEU A 359 -15.27 -5.04 -23.88
CA LEU A 359 -15.93 -4.31 -24.96
C LEU A 359 -15.47 -2.85 -25.02
N LYS A 360 -15.31 -2.19 -23.87
CA LYS A 360 -14.76 -0.83 -23.80
C LYS A 360 -13.36 -0.75 -24.40
N HIS A 361 -12.46 -1.67 -24.04
CA HIS A 361 -11.11 -1.74 -24.58
C HIS A 361 -11.14 -1.90 -26.10
N GLN A 362 -11.93 -2.85 -26.62
CA GLN A 362 -12.09 -3.05 -28.07
C GLN A 362 -12.54 -1.78 -28.79
N MET A 363 -13.51 -1.05 -28.24
CA MET A 363 -13.97 0.22 -28.81
C MET A 363 -12.87 1.29 -28.81
N MET A 364 -12.03 1.36 -27.76
CA MET A 364 -10.91 2.30 -27.71
C MET A 364 -9.83 1.97 -28.75
N PHE A 365 -9.54 0.68 -28.97
CA PHE A 365 -8.57 0.26 -29.99
C PHE A 365 -9.07 0.42 -31.42
N ALA A 366 -10.36 0.18 -31.67
CA ALA A 366 -10.96 0.40 -32.99
C ALA A 366 -10.87 1.87 -33.45
N ASN A 367 -10.94 2.83 -32.51
CA ASN A 367 -10.84 4.26 -32.79
C ASN A 367 -9.39 4.77 -32.97
N LEU A 368 -8.38 3.96 -32.69
CA LEU A 368 -6.95 4.30 -32.85
C LEU A 368 -6.36 3.81 -34.18
N LEU A 369 -7.17 3.13 -35.01
CA LEU A 369 -6.80 2.81 -36.38
C LEU A 369 -6.92 4.08 -37.25
N PRO A 370 -5.93 4.42 -38.09
CA PRO A 370 -6.23 5.29 -39.21
C PRO A 370 -7.33 4.61 -40.03
N ALA A 371 -8.31 5.39 -40.51
CA ALA A 371 -9.33 4.89 -41.42
C ALA A 371 -8.63 4.33 -42.68
N GLU A 372 -8.32 3.04 -42.69
CA GLU A 372 -7.96 2.35 -43.91
C GLU A 372 -9.17 2.42 -44.83
N GLY A 373 -8.92 2.88 -46.06
CA GLY A 373 -9.91 3.41 -46.99
C GLY A 373 -11.23 2.63 -47.02
N SER A 374 -12.29 3.29 -46.58
CA SER A 374 -13.67 2.89 -46.88
C SER A 374 -13.91 3.06 -48.38
N SER A 375 -13.59 2.02 -49.15
CA SER A 375 -14.41 1.72 -50.32
C SER A 375 -15.69 1.07 -49.79
N ASP A 376 -16.70 1.90 -49.52
CA ASP A 376 -18.03 1.42 -49.19
C ASP A 376 -18.52 0.51 -50.33
N PRO A 377 -18.86 -0.76 -50.07
CA PRO A 377 -19.61 -1.53 -51.06
C PRO A 377 -21.00 -0.91 -51.18
N ALA A 378 -21.35 -0.51 -52.40
CA ALA A 378 -22.64 0.09 -52.72
C ALA A 378 -23.80 -0.76 -52.17
N PRO A 379 -24.87 -0.14 -51.64
CA PRO A 379 -25.99 -0.87 -51.08
C PRO A 379 -26.68 -1.74 -52.14
N ILE A 380 -26.85 -3.02 -51.80
CA ILE A 380 -27.56 -4.01 -52.61
C ILE A 380 -29.04 -3.55 -52.70
N PRO A 381 -29.61 -3.39 -53.91
CA PRO A 381 -31.01 -3.01 -54.04
C PRO A 381 -31.91 -4.16 -53.61
N ILE A 382 -32.75 -3.90 -52.60
CA ILE A 382 -33.79 -4.83 -52.16
C ILE A 382 -34.90 -4.83 -53.21
N SER A 383 -35.03 -5.94 -53.95
CA SER A 383 -36.12 -6.18 -54.89
C SER A 383 -37.40 -6.50 -54.13
N THR A 384 -38.35 -5.56 -54.13
CA THR A 384 -39.73 -5.80 -53.72
C THR A 384 -40.52 -6.34 -54.89
N LYS A 385 -40.61 -7.67 -55.02
CA LYS A 385 -41.70 -8.30 -55.78
C LYS A 385 -42.76 -8.79 -54.79
N PRO A 386 -44.05 -8.44 -54.98
CA PRO A 386 -45.12 -9.00 -54.18
C PRO A 386 -45.37 -10.45 -54.59
N VAL A 387 -45.55 -11.31 -53.59
CA VAL A 387 -46.05 -12.68 -53.78
C VAL A 387 -47.57 -12.60 -53.83
N ASN A 388 -48.15 -13.18 -54.89
CA ASN A 388 -49.60 -13.34 -55.08
C ASN A 388 -50.23 -14.25 -54.02
#